data_AF-A0A1E8FLK1-F1
#
_entry.id   AF-A0A1E8FLK1-F1
#
_cell.length_a   1.000
_cell.length_b   1.000
_cell.length_c   1.000
_cell.angle_alpha   90.00
_cell.angle_beta   90.00
_cell.angle_gamma   90.00
#
_symmetry.space_group_name_H-M   'P 1'
#
loop_
_entity.id
_entity.type
_entity.pdbx_description
1 polymer ?
#
loop_
_entity_poly.entity_id
_entity_poly.type
_entity_poly.pdbx_seq_one_letter_code
_entity_poly.pdbx_strand_id
1 'polypeptide(L)'
;MPESNEKLDSSVLEAARNGTELRLADATDFDWDQAGFVTEGTPAAEIESAFGEALTKEKRYTASPALFVFLKDGKVTKAVRITADAFSARESKTKYGHDVSLVPVEGRSGYLNWRE
;
A
#
# COMPACT_ATOMS: atom_id res chain seq x y z
N MET A 1 -12.57 4.13 6.73
CA MET A 1 -11.45 4.47 7.63
C MET A 1 -10.43 3.35 7.59
N PRO A 2 -9.11 3.65 7.65
CA PRO A 2 -8.08 2.63 7.59
C PRO A 2 -8.25 1.56 8.66
N GLU A 3 -7.93 0.33 8.30
CA GLU A 3 -7.99 -0.83 9.18
C GLU A 3 -6.66 -1.61 9.18
N SER A 4 -6.56 -2.60 10.06
CA SER A 4 -5.44 -3.53 10.07
C SER A 4 -5.83 -4.79 9.31
N ASN A 5 -4.88 -5.44 8.64
CA ASN A 5 -5.06 -6.76 8.05
C ASN A 5 -3.80 -7.58 8.33
N GLU A 6 -3.89 -8.49 9.29
CA GLU A 6 -2.72 -9.22 9.81
C GLU A 6 -2.03 -10.07 8.74
N LYS A 7 -2.82 -10.72 7.85
CA LYS A 7 -2.28 -11.53 6.76
C LYS A 7 -1.46 -10.67 5.79
N LEU A 8 -2.05 -9.57 5.32
CA LEU A 8 -1.37 -8.67 4.38
C LEU A 8 -0.15 -8.01 5.03
N ASP A 9 -0.29 -7.47 6.25
CA ASP A 9 0.80 -6.80 6.95
C ASP A 9 2.00 -7.74 7.19
N SER A 10 1.73 -8.96 7.68
CA SER A 10 2.77 -9.97 7.90
C SER A 10 3.44 -10.40 6.60
N SER A 11 2.67 -10.61 5.53
CA SER A 11 3.23 -10.99 4.22
C SER A 11 4.16 -9.91 3.67
N VAL A 12 3.78 -8.64 3.80
CA VAL A 12 4.61 -7.51 3.36
C VAL A 12 5.88 -7.41 4.20
N LEU A 13 5.77 -7.58 5.52
CA LEU A 13 6.92 -7.57 6.42
C LEU A 13 7.91 -8.70 6.11
N GLU A 14 7.40 -9.91 5.86
CA GLU A 14 8.21 -11.06 5.46
C GLU A 14 8.88 -10.85 4.09
N ALA A 15 8.15 -10.33 3.10
CA ALA A 15 8.69 -10.03 1.78
C ALA A 15 9.84 -9.01 1.85
N ALA A 16 9.65 -7.93 2.63
CA ALA A 16 10.67 -6.92 2.85
C ALA A 16 11.90 -7.51 3.57
N ARG A 17 11.68 -8.30 4.62
CA ARG A 17 12.75 -8.91 5.42
C ARG A 17 13.57 -9.92 4.63
N ASN A 18 12.92 -10.74 3.82
CA ASN A 18 13.56 -11.85 3.11
C ASN A 18 14.02 -11.45 1.70
N GLY A 19 13.63 -10.26 1.23
CA GLY A 19 13.93 -9.83 -0.14
C GLY A 19 13.24 -10.73 -1.17
N THR A 20 11.98 -11.08 -0.94
CA THR A 20 11.18 -11.93 -1.85
C THR A 20 10.07 -11.14 -2.50
N GLU A 21 9.69 -11.54 -3.71
CA GLU A 21 8.52 -11.00 -4.39
C GLU A 21 7.23 -11.41 -3.66
N LEU A 22 6.25 -10.51 -3.63
CA LEU A 22 4.91 -10.77 -3.12
C LEU A 22 3.86 -10.22 -4.09
N ARG A 23 3.09 -11.11 -4.73
CA ARG A 23 1.90 -10.70 -5.47
C ARG A 23 0.80 -10.28 -4.50
N LEU A 24 0.24 -9.09 -4.66
CA LEU A 24 -0.77 -8.58 -3.71
C LEU A 24 -2.05 -9.42 -3.73
N ALA A 25 -2.41 -9.99 -4.88
CA ALA A 25 -3.57 -10.86 -5.01
C ALA A 25 -3.49 -12.10 -4.10
N ASP A 26 -2.28 -12.64 -3.87
CA ASP A 26 -2.08 -13.82 -3.02
C ASP A 26 -2.16 -13.47 -1.52
N ALA A 27 -1.78 -12.23 -1.18
CA ALA A 27 -1.78 -11.69 0.18
C ALA A 27 -3.14 -11.16 0.65
N THR A 28 -4.11 -11.03 -0.27
CA THR A 28 -5.45 -10.49 0.00
C THR A 28 -6.51 -11.58 -0.10
N ASP A 29 -7.68 -11.33 0.49
CA ASP A 29 -8.83 -12.26 0.56
C ASP A 29 -10.17 -11.56 0.29
N PHE A 30 -10.10 -10.41 -0.39
CA PHE A 30 -11.23 -9.55 -0.71
C PHE A 30 -11.10 -9.04 -2.15
N ASP A 31 -12.21 -8.57 -2.73
CA ASP A 31 -12.25 -8.12 -4.11
C ASP A 31 -11.66 -6.71 -4.30
N TRP A 32 -10.77 -6.58 -5.29
CA TRP A 32 -10.22 -5.32 -5.79
C TRP A 32 -9.71 -5.52 -7.23
N ASP A 33 -9.59 -4.44 -7.99
CA ASP A 33 -9.02 -4.43 -9.34
C ASP A 33 -7.83 -3.47 -9.49
N GLN A 34 -7.75 -2.46 -8.61
CA GLN A 34 -6.61 -1.56 -8.53
C GLN A 34 -6.14 -1.42 -7.09
N ALA A 35 -4.84 -1.21 -6.92
CA ALA A 35 -4.26 -0.92 -5.64
C ALA A 35 -3.19 0.18 -5.76
N GLY A 36 -2.98 0.91 -4.69
CA GLY A 36 -1.87 1.85 -4.56
C GLY A 36 -1.48 2.01 -3.10
N PHE A 37 -0.52 2.88 -2.83
CA PHE A 37 -0.10 3.16 -1.47
C PHE A 37 0.25 4.63 -1.25
N VAL A 38 0.26 5.04 0.00
CA VAL A 38 0.87 6.28 0.46
C VAL A 38 1.76 6.02 1.66
N THR A 39 2.77 6.87 1.86
CA THR A 39 3.64 6.79 3.03
C THR A 39 3.18 7.76 4.12
N GLU A 40 3.68 7.56 5.32
CA GLU A 40 3.57 8.53 6.40
C GLU A 40 3.97 9.95 5.92
N GLY A 41 3.27 10.94 6.43
CA GLY A 41 3.44 12.35 6.10
C GLY A 41 2.65 12.81 4.88
N THR A 42 2.10 11.90 4.05
CA THR A 42 1.32 12.29 2.86
C THR A 42 0.12 13.17 3.25
N PRO A 43 -0.08 14.35 2.63
CA PRO A 43 -1.22 15.22 2.91
C PRO A 43 -2.57 14.57 2.61
N ALA A 44 -3.55 14.75 3.48
CA ALA A 44 -4.88 14.17 3.31
C ALA A 44 -5.55 14.56 1.99
N ALA A 45 -5.39 15.81 1.57
CA ALA A 45 -5.90 16.30 0.28
C ALA A 45 -5.25 15.59 -0.93
N GLU A 46 -3.98 15.20 -0.84
CA GLU A 46 -3.32 14.44 -1.90
C GLU A 46 -3.79 12.98 -1.94
N ILE A 47 -4.08 12.40 -0.77
CA ILE A 47 -4.66 11.05 -0.66
C ILE A 47 -6.05 11.04 -1.28
N GLU A 48 -6.89 12.00 -0.91
CA GLU A 48 -8.24 12.13 -1.46
C GLU A 48 -8.22 12.41 -2.95
N SER A 49 -7.35 13.29 -3.44
CA SER A 49 -7.17 13.53 -4.88
C SER A 49 -6.71 12.27 -5.63
N ALA A 50 -5.91 11.41 -5.00
CA ALA A 50 -5.41 10.19 -5.63
C ALA A 50 -6.47 9.08 -5.64
N PHE A 51 -7.19 8.87 -4.55
CA PHE A 51 -8.06 7.70 -4.35
C PHE A 51 -9.56 8.01 -4.37
N GLY A 52 -9.94 9.28 -4.45
CA GLY A 52 -11.34 9.72 -4.54
C GLY A 52 -12.08 9.75 -3.20
N GLU A 53 -11.43 9.40 -2.09
CA GLU A 53 -12.07 9.30 -0.77
C GLU A 53 -11.16 9.82 0.36
N ALA A 54 -11.78 10.39 1.39
CA ALA A 54 -11.08 10.82 2.60
C ALA A 54 -10.68 9.63 3.49
N LEU A 55 -9.41 9.23 3.42
CA LEU A 55 -8.88 8.08 4.16
C LEU A 55 -8.23 8.43 5.51
N THR A 56 -8.18 9.70 5.88
CA THR A 56 -7.74 10.14 7.21
C THR A 56 -8.56 11.34 7.66
N LYS A 57 -8.74 11.50 8.98
CA LYS A 57 -9.35 12.70 9.57
C LYS A 57 -8.32 13.79 9.88
N GLU A 58 -7.04 13.43 9.88
CA GLU A 58 -5.92 14.32 10.13
C GLU A 58 -5.54 15.08 8.86
N LYS A 59 -4.75 16.16 8.99
CA LYS A 59 -4.25 16.89 7.80
C LYS A 59 -3.23 16.10 6.98
N ARG A 60 -2.58 15.10 7.59
CA ARG A 60 -1.58 14.22 6.99
C ARG A 60 -1.78 12.80 7.50
N TYR A 61 -1.39 11.81 6.72
CA TYR A 61 -1.38 10.42 7.16
C TYR A 61 -0.22 10.16 8.11
N THR A 62 -0.51 9.67 9.32
CA THR A 62 0.51 9.40 10.38
C THR A 62 0.24 8.11 11.17
N ALA A 63 -0.69 7.29 10.71
CA ALA A 63 -1.15 6.13 11.49
C ALA A 63 -0.23 4.90 11.38
N SER A 64 0.60 4.82 10.34
CA SER A 64 1.64 3.81 10.15
C SER A 64 2.62 4.25 9.05
N PRO A 65 3.76 3.56 8.83
CA PRO A 65 4.72 3.90 7.79
C PRO A 65 4.13 3.93 6.37
N ALA A 66 3.20 3.01 6.05
CA ALA A 66 2.50 3.00 4.77
C ALA A 66 1.01 2.64 4.92
N LEU A 67 0.19 3.20 4.04
CA LEU A 67 -1.23 2.86 3.87
C LEU A 67 -1.43 2.29 2.48
N PHE A 68 -1.86 1.05 2.38
CA PHE A 68 -2.29 0.44 1.13
C PHE A 68 -3.76 0.75 0.90
N VAL A 69 -4.11 1.11 -0.33
CA VAL A 69 -5.47 1.48 -0.72
C VAL A 69 -5.87 0.59 -1.88
N PHE A 70 -6.97 -0.14 -1.69
CA PHE A 70 -7.53 -1.07 -2.64
C PHE A 70 -8.84 -0.52 -3.18
N LEU A 71 -9.03 -0.62 -4.49
CA LEU A 71 -10.18 -0.11 -5.20
C LEU A 71 -10.85 -1.22 -5.99
N LYS A 72 -12.17 -1.10 -6.14
CA LYS A 72 -12.99 -1.88 -7.06
C LYS A 72 -13.87 -0.93 -7.86
N ASP A 73 -13.83 -1.02 -9.17
CA ASP A 73 -14.60 -0.15 -10.08
C ASP A 73 -14.41 1.35 -9.75
N GLY A 74 -13.19 1.73 -9.39
CA GLY A 74 -12.82 3.10 -9.03
C GLY A 74 -13.24 3.58 -7.64
N LYS A 75 -13.84 2.73 -6.80
CA LYS A 75 -14.23 3.05 -5.42
C LYS A 75 -13.32 2.35 -4.42
N VAL A 76 -13.01 3.00 -3.30
CA VAL A 76 -12.17 2.37 -2.27
C VAL A 76 -12.96 1.26 -1.59
N THR A 77 -12.49 0.03 -1.69
CA THR A 77 -13.05 -1.12 -0.96
C THR A 77 -12.35 -1.33 0.37
N LYS A 78 -11.04 -1.07 0.42
CA LYS A 78 -10.24 -1.28 1.63
C LYS A 78 -9.06 -0.31 1.70
N ALA A 79 -8.73 0.12 2.91
CA ALA A 79 -7.52 0.87 3.19
C ALA A 79 -6.83 0.23 4.40
N VAL A 80 -5.64 -0.33 4.17
CA VAL A 80 -4.94 -1.19 5.14
C VAL A 80 -3.66 -0.51 5.60
N ARG A 81 -3.51 -0.35 6.92
CA ARG A 81 -2.26 0.10 7.53
C ARG A 81 -1.20 -1.00 7.42
N ILE A 82 -0.05 -0.62 6.88
CA ILE A 82 1.12 -1.48 6.78
C ILE A 82 2.19 -0.94 7.74
N THR A 83 2.75 -1.85 8.54
CA THR A 83 3.75 -1.57 9.59
C THR A 83 5.18 -1.63 9.07
N ALA A 84 5.41 -2.31 7.94
CA ALA A 84 6.70 -2.35 7.29
C ALA A 84 7.08 -0.97 6.73
N ASP A 85 8.17 -0.38 7.25
CA ASP A 85 8.82 0.82 6.69
C ASP A 85 9.70 0.45 5.48
N ALA A 86 9.06 -0.08 4.44
CA ALA A 86 9.71 -0.71 3.29
C ALA A 86 9.53 0.07 1.97
N PHE A 87 8.86 1.24 1.99
CA PHE A 87 8.40 1.92 0.78
C PHE A 87 8.99 3.31 0.61
N SER A 88 9.31 3.68 -0.62
CA SER A 88 9.69 5.05 -0.97
C SER A 88 8.47 5.88 -1.36
N ALA A 89 8.45 7.14 -0.94
CA ALA A 89 7.42 8.09 -1.37
C ALA A 89 7.43 8.38 -2.89
N ARG A 90 8.48 8.00 -3.63
CA ARG A 90 8.63 8.31 -5.07
C ARG A 90 7.49 7.74 -5.92
N GLU A 91 7.01 6.54 -5.60
CA GLU A 91 5.93 5.86 -6.33
C GLU A 91 4.60 5.92 -5.60
N SER A 92 4.55 6.65 -4.46
CA SER A 92 3.32 6.85 -3.71
C SER A 92 2.23 7.48 -4.59
N LYS A 93 0.98 7.09 -4.35
CA LYS A 93 -0.24 7.54 -5.05
C LYS A 93 -0.40 7.00 -6.48
N THR A 94 0.54 6.22 -6.99
CA THR A 94 0.35 5.48 -8.25
C THR A 94 -0.62 4.32 -8.02
N LYS A 95 -1.50 4.07 -9.00
CA LYS A 95 -2.41 2.93 -9.01
C LYS A 95 -1.90 1.89 -9.99
N TYR A 96 -1.90 0.65 -9.56
CA TYR A 96 -1.53 -0.53 -10.33
C TYR A 96 -2.75 -1.45 -10.40
N GLY A 97 -2.84 -2.28 -11.44
CA GLY A 97 -3.90 -3.27 -11.56
C GLY A 97 -3.69 -4.48 -10.66
N HIS A 98 -4.58 -5.46 -10.81
CA HIS A 98 -4.64 -6.66 -9.98
C HIS A 98 -3.40 -7.56 -10.05
N ASP A 99 -2.59 -7.42 -11.10
CA ASP A 99 -1.39 -8.24 -11.28
C ASP A 99 -0.15 -7.65 -10.60
N VAL A 100 -0.30 -6.56 -9.85
CA VAL A 100 0.82 -5.92 -9.16
C VAL A 100 1.49 -6.83 -8.11
N SER A 101 2.82 -6.83 -8.16
CA SER A 101 3.71 -7.44 -7.19
C SER A 101 4.52 -6.39 -6.43
N LEU A 102 4.84 -6.69 -5.18
CA LEU A 102 5.90 -6.02 -4.44
C LEU A 102 7.21 -6.75 -4.73
N VAL A 103 8.19 -6.02 -5.27
CA VAL A 103 9.50 -6.57 -5.64
C VAL A 103 10.62 -5.93 -4.84
N PRO A 104 11.66 -6.67 -4.44
CA PRO A 104 12.83 -6.11 -3.76
C PRO A 104 13.52 -5.04 -4.60
N VAL A 105 14.00 -3.99 -3.94
CA VAL A 105 14.77 -2.93 -4.59
C VAL A 105 16.25 -3.33 -4.66
N GLU A 106 16.79 -3.43 -5.87
CA GLU A 106 18.20 -3.75 -6.08
C GLU A 106 19.11 -2.74 -5.37
N GLY A 107 20.07 -3.23 -4.59
CA GLY A 107 20.99 -2.40 -3.81
C GLY A 107 20.38 -1.78 -2.54
N ARG A 108 19.11 -2.08 -2.19
CA ARG A 108 18.46 -1.53 -0.99
C ARG A 108 17.67 -2.61 -0.23
N SER A 109 18.37 -3.35 0.63
CA SER A 109 17.77 -4.38 1.49
C SER A 109 16.64 -3.82 2.37
N GLY A 110 15.57 -4.59 2.55
CA GLY A 110 14.40 -4.19 3.32
C GLY A 110 13.40 -3.30 2.57
N TYR A 111 13.70 -2.87 1.34
CA TYR A 111 12.80 -2.04 0.55
C TYR A 111 12.11 -2.81 -0.57
N LEU A 112 10.86 -2.45 -0.81
CA LEU A 112 9.99 -2.99 -1.84
C LEU A 112 9.49 -1.87 -2.75
N ASN A 113 9.39 -2.16 -4.05
CA ASN A 113 8.69 -1.34 -5.04
C ASN A 113 7.46 -2.08 -5.53
N TRP A 114 6.46 -1.32 -5.97
CA TRP A 114 5.30 -1.86 -6.67
C TRP A 114 5.64 -2.01 -8.15
N ARG A 115 5.36 -3.18 -8.74
CA ARG A 115 5.64 -3.47 -10.14
C ARG A 115 4.51 -4.28 -10.77
N GLU A 116 4.07 -3.83 -11.92
CA GLU A 116 3.15 -4.53 -12.84
C GLU A 116 3.87 -4.80 -14.16
#